data_AF-A0A1L1PD01-F1
#
_entry.id   AF-A0A1L1PD01-F1
#
_cell.length_a   1.000
_cell.length_b   1.000
_cell.length_c   1.000
_cell.angle_alpha   90.00
_cell.angle_beta   90.00
_cell.angle_gamma   90.00
#
_symmetry.space_group_name_H-M   'P 1'
#
loop_
_entity.id
_entity.type
_entity.pdbx_description
1 polymer ?
#
loop_
_entity_poly.entity_id
_entity_poly.type
_entity_poly.pdbx_seq_one_letter_code
_entity_poly.pdbx_strand_id
1 'polypeptide(L)' 'MATNTRPYVVTDKTSGTKRLVRATSQATARSHVARDRFAVEAASANDVLDLIATGVKAEDAAAEPQEAQQ' A
#
# COMPACT_ATOMS: atom_id res chain seq x y z
N MET A 1 22.00 10.84 12.89
CA MET A 1 21.76 9.55 12.21
C MET A 1 21.23 9.87 10.81
N ALA A 2 22.03 9.70 9.76
CA ALA A 2 21.53 9.85 8.39
C ALA A 2 20.82 8.56 7.98
N THR A 3 19.50 8.60 7.82
CA THR A 3 18.75 7.45 7.31
C THR A 3 19.16 7.23 5.85
N ASN A 4 19.85 6.14 5.54
CA ASN A 4 20.29 5.84 4.18
C ASN A 4 19.07 5.58 3.29
N THR A 5 18.75 6.50 2.40
CA THR A 5 17.64 6.38 1.44
C THR A 5 18.18 6.13 0.04
N ARG A 6 17.50 5.27 -0.74
CA ARG A 6 17.77 5.06 -2.16
C ARG A 6 16.54 5.42 -3.01
N PRO A 7 16.71 5.79 -4.29
CA PRO A 7 15.60 6.03 -5.20
C PRO A 7 14.93 4.71 -5.62
N TYR A 8 13.60 4.71 -5.65
CA TYR A 8 12.75 3.63 -6.15
C TYR A 8 11.78 4.18 -7.19
N VAL A 9 11.53 3.41 -8.26
CA VAL A 9 10.48 3.71 -9.22
C VAL A 9 9.22 2.97 -8.80
N VAL A 10 8.20 3.72 -8.38
CA VAL A 10 6.89 3.18 -8.06
C VAL A 10 6.01 3.33 -9.30
N THR A 11 5.44 2.23 -9.78
CA THR A 11 4.53 2.23 -10.92
C THR A 11 3.11 1.94 -10.43
N ASP A 12 2.19 2.85 -10.73
CA ASP A 12 0.77 2.59 -10.59
C ASP A 12 0.33 1.61 -11.68
N LYS A 13 0.02 0.37 -11.29
CA LYS A 13 -0.34 -0.69 -12.23
C LYS A 13 -1.69 -0.46 -12.92
N THR A 14 -2.54 0.41 -12.39
CA THR A 14 -3.84 0.72 -12.98
C THR A 14 -3.74 1.80 -14.06
N SER A 15 -2.93 2.84 -13.83
CA SER A 15 -2.78 3.96 -14.78
C SER A 15 -1.52 3.90 -15.65
N GLY A 16 -0.54 3.08 -15.27
CA GLY A 16 0.80 3.04 -15.90
C GLY A 16 1.72 4.19 -15.46
N THR A 17 1.26 5.10 -14.61
CA THR A 17 2.03 6.26 -14.17
C THR A 17 3.21 5.85 -13.30
N LYS A 18 4.37 6.45 -13.54
CA LYS A 18 5.60 6.20 -12.77
C LYS A 18 5.93 7.38 -11.88
N ARG A 19 6.35 7.10 -10.64
CA ARG A 19 6.79 8.08 -9.64
C ARG A 19 8.17 7.68 -9.13
N LEU A 20 9.04 8.67 -8.92
CA LEU A 20 10.38 8.46 -8.35
C LEU A 20 10.36 8.85 -6.87
N VAL A 21 10.62 7.89 -5.97
CA VAL A 21 10.53 8.08 -4.52
C VAL A 21 11.84 7.69 -3.86
N ARG A 22 12.38 8.56 -3.00
CA ARG A 22 13.51 8.18 -2.13
C ARG A 22 12.98 7.62 -0.82
N ALA A 23 13.39 6.40 -0.48
CA ALA A 23 12.95 5.73 0.74
C ALA A 23 14.05 4.81 1.30
N THR A 24 13.85 4.33 2.52
CA THR A 24 14.75 3.36 3.17
C THR A 24 14.52 1.93 2.70
N SER A 25 13.35 1.64 2.12
CA SER A 25 12.97 0.32 1.60
C SER A 25 11.92 0.42 0.50
N GLN A 26 11.71 -0.67 -0.24
CA GLN A 26 10.63 -0.78 -1.24
C GLN A 26 9.25 -0.63 -0.59
N ALA A 27 9.01 -1.26 0.58
CA ALA A 27 7.74 -1.18 1.30
C ALA A 27 7.42 0.26 1.75
N THR A 28 8.43 0.98 2.21
CA THR A 28 8.30 2.40 2.56
C THR A 28 7.99 3.25 1.32
N ALA A 29 8.63 2.98 0.18
CA ALA A 29 8.34 3.66 -1.09
C ALA A 29 6.90 3.40 -1.58
N ARG A 30 6.43 2.14 -1.53
CA ARG A 30 5.04 1.77 -1.84
C ARG A 30 4.07 2.49 -0.92
N SER A 31 4.31 2.43 0.39
CA SER A 31 3.45 3.07 1.40
C SER A 31 3.37 4.57 1.22
N HIS A 32 4.48 5.24 0.88
CA HIS A 32 4.49 6.68 0.61
C HIS A 32 3.55 7.06 -0.53
N VAL A 33 3.57 6.29 -1.62
CA VAL A 33 2.67 6.51 -2.77
C VAL A 33 1.24 6.10 -2.46
N ALA A 34 1.04 4.99 -1.75
CA ALA A 34 -0.30 4.51 -1.39
C ALA A 34 -1.03 5.51 -0.48
N ARG A 35 -0.32 6.13 0.49
CA ARG A 35 -0.88 7.15 1.40
C ARG A 35 -1.42 8.39 0.68
N ASP A 36 -0.86 8.72 -0.47
CA ASP A 36 -1.35 9.84 -1.31
C ASP A 36 -2.68 9.51 -1.99
N ARG A 37 -2.98 8.22 -2.22
CA ARG A 37 -4.14 7.77 -2.98
C ARG A 37 -5.24 7.12 -2.14
N PHE A 38 -4.89 6.53 -1.01
CA PHE A 38 -5.78 5.71 -0.21
C PHE A 38 -5.71 6.11 1.27
N ALA A 39 -6.88 6.25 1.89
CA ALA A 39 -7.02 6.30 3.35
C ALA A 39 -7.30 4.89 3.87
N VAL A 40 -6.74 4.54 5.02
CA VAL A 40 -6.94 3.24 5.66
C VAL A 40 -7.25 3.49 7.13
N GLU A 41 -8.39 2.99 7.58
CA GLU A 41 -8.88 3.07 8.95
C GLU A 41 -9.39 1.69 9.39
N ALA A 42 -9.40 1.43 10.69
CA ALA A 42 -10.00 0.21 11.21
C ALA A 42 -11.52 0.30 11.06
N ALA A 43 -12.12 -0.65 10.33
CA ALA A 43 -13.57 -0.69 10.14
C ALA A 43 -14.29 -1.01 11.46
N SER A 44 -15.40 -0.30 11.71
CA SER A 44 -16.35 -0.64 12.77
C SER A 44 -17.29 -1.78 12.34
N ALA A 45 -18.04 -2.35 13.29
CA ALA A 45 -19.03 -3.37 12.97
C ALA A 45 -20.13 -2.87 12.01
N ASN A 46 -20.52 -1.60 12.13
CA ASN A 46 -21.50 -1.00 11.24
C ASN A 46 -20.96 -0.85 9.81
N ASP A 47 -19.70 -0.39 9.67
CA ASP A 47 -19.07 -0.26 8.34
C ASP A 47 -19.01 -1.60 7.61
N VAL A 48 -18.71 -2.68 8.36
CA VAL A 48 -18.70 -4.04 7.82
C VAL A 48 -20.09 -4.47 7.35
N LEU A 49 -21.13 -4.25 8.17
CA LEU A 49 -22.50 -4.62 7.82
C LEU A 49 -23.00 -3.84 6.61
N ASP A 50 -22.75 -2.53 6.56
CA ASP A 50 -23.17 -1.66 5.46
C ASP A 50 -22.50 -2.09 4.14
N LEU A 51 -21.20 -2.34 4.15
CA LEU A 51 -20.47 -2.77 2.95
C LEU A 51 -20.95 -4.15 2.45
N ILE A 52 -21.14 -5.11 3.35
CA ILE A 52 -21.67 -6.43 2.98
C ILE A 52 -23.09 -6.32 2.41
N ALA A 53 -23.94 -5.47 3.00
CA ALA A 53 -25.30 -5.25 2.51
C ALA A 53 -25.33 -4.66 1.09
N THR A 54 -24.32 -3.87 0.71
CA THR A 54 -24.16 -3.38 -0.67
C THR A 54 -23.55 -4.42 -1.64
N GLY A 55 -23.26 -5.62 -1.17
CA GLY A 55 -22.71 -6.72 -1.97
C GLY A 55 -21.18 -6.71 -2.08
N VAL A 56 -20.48 -5.85 -1.33
CA VAL A 56 -19.02 -5.86 -1.25
C VAL A 56 -18.58 -7.10 -0.47
N LYS A 57 -17.64 -7.86 -1.04
CA LYS A 57 -17.05 -9.03 -0.38
C LYS A 57 -15.73 -8.66 0.26
N ALA A 58 -15.48 -9.17 1.47
CA ALA A 58 -14.18 -9.04 2.10
C ALA A 58 -13.11 -9.80 1.29
N GLU A 59 -11.93 -9.21 1.20
CA GLU A 59 -10.76 -9.78 0.54
C GLU A 59 -9.66 -10.05 1.57
N ASP A 60 -9.02 -11.21 1.49
CA ASP A 60 -7.86 -11.53 2.30
C ASP A 60 -6.59 -11.01 1.63
N ALA A 61 -5.83 -10.16 2.33
CA ALA A 61 -4.51 -9.77 1.88
C ALA A 61 -3.56 -10.97 1.96
N ALA A 62 -3.07 -11.46 0.83
CA ALA A 62 -1.96 -12.42 0.82
C ALA A 62 -0.74 -11.79 1.49
N ALA A 63 -0.04 -12.55 2.34
CA ALA A 63 1.21 -12.09 2.93
C ALA A 63 2.17 -11.66 1.80
N GLU A 64 2.70 -10.44 1.89
CA GLU A 64 3.74 -10.01 0.94
C GLU A 64 4.90 -11.01 1.03
N PRO A 65 5.38 -11.57 -0.10
CA PRO A 65 6.61 -12.35 -0.10
C PRO A 65 7.69 -11.48 0.54
N GLN A 66 8.23 -11.93 1.67
CA GLN A 66 9.43 -11.34 2.23
C GLN A 66 10.53 -11.57 1.21
N GLU A 67 10.81 -10.56 0.38
CA GLU A 67 12.00 -10.56 -0.46
C GLU A 67 13.19 -10.72 0.48
N ALA A 68 13.80 -11.91 0.45
CA ALA A 68 15.01 -12.23 1.19
C ALA A 68 16.05 -11.16 0.83
N GLN A 69 16.37 -10.32 1.82
CA GLN A 69 17.46 -9.37 1.75
C GLN A 69 18.74 -10.19 1.71
N GLN A 70 19.26 -10.46 0.51
CA GLN A 70 20.62 -10.95 0.30
C GLN A 70 21.62 -9.80 0.34
#